data_AF-A0A5J4RZL0-F1
#
_entry.id   AF-A0A5J4RZL0-F1
#
_cell.length_a   1.000
_cell.length_b   1.000
_cell.length_c   1.000
_cell.angle_alpha   90.00
_cell.angle_beta   90.00
_cell.angle_gamma   90.00
#
_symmetry.space_group_name_H-M   'P 1'
#
loop_
_entity.id
_entity.type
_entity.pdbx_description
1 polymer ?
#
loop_
_entity_poly.entity_id
_entity_poly.type
_entity_poly.pdbx_seq_one_letter_code
_entity_poly.pdbx_strand_id
1 'polypeptide(L)'
;MKKLYVLTLLSVLFAFYGCQKDDETIVVNFEGLLSGANQEFITSNGVKANEDDPYSSYKGNFEDPLHILQFDHYYYNPEGGSFGGGFTYTNSTNNSTPGYSNIGVCTAGGHSGNTYLTAYIDNIFAPSQITNLQSDKYKFTGAWITNSTYAYLAIKDGNDGGLGAARQFKAEDSFVLTAIGYDSHNNLIGKVSFYLADFRSGKKNLIDKWVWVDFTPVASAEYIKFEMFSTDTGDFGMNTPSYFCMDDITLTEK
;
A
#
# COMPACT_ATOMS: atom_id res chain seq x y z
N MET A 1 -29.16 49.96 58.98
CA MET A 1 -29.58 50.20 57.58
C MET A 1 -28.35 50.13 56.69
N LYS A 2 -28.35 49.24 55.68
CA LYS A 2 -27.58 49.28 54.40
C LYS A 2 -26.04 49.40 54.49
N LYS A 3 -25.19 48.65 53.80
CA LYS A 3 -25.25 47.54 52.85
C LYS A 3 -23.84 46.94 52.82
N LEU A 4 -23.78 45.63 52.71
CA LEU A 4 -22.63 44.77 52.46
C LEU A 4 -21.98 45.12 51.11
N TYR A 5 -20.65 45.27 51.05
CA TYR A 5 -19.87 45.16 49.80
C TYR A 5 -18.63 44.31 50.06
N VAL A 6 -18.73 43.04 49.65
CA VAL A 6 -17.61 42.10 49.59
C VAL A 6 -16.83 42.42 48.31
N LEU A 7 -15.56 42.79 48.48
CA LEU A 7 -14.62 43.03 47.39
C LEU A 7 -13.99 41.68 47.00
N THR A 8 -14.47 41.05 45.94
CA THR A 8 -13.81 39.88 45.33
C THR A 8 -12.68 40.35 44.42
N LEU A 9 -11.44 40.08 44.81
CA LEU A 9 -10.28 40.19 43.92
C LEU A 9 -10.38 39.12 42.83
N LEU A 10 -10.61 39.52 41.59
CA LEU A 10 -10.46 38.68 40.42
C LEU A 10 -8.96 38.59 40.07
N SER A 11 -8.32 37.47 40.41
CA SER A 11 -6.99 37.12 39.91
C SER A 11 -7.11 36.69 38.45
N VAL A 12 -6.68 37.54 37.52
CA VAL A 12 -6.54 37.19 36.10
C VAL A 12 -5.28 36.33 35.95
N LEU A 13 -5.47 35.01 35.94
CA LEU A 13 -4.48 34.05 35.47
C LEU A 13 -4.41 34.17 33.94
N PHE A 14 -3.37 34.83 33.44
CA PHE A 14 -2.94 34.67 32.05
C PHE A 14 -2.42 33.24 31.89
N ALA A 15 -3.29 32.32 31.49
CA ALA A 15 -2.87 31.04 30.93
C ALA A 15 -2.28 31.35 29.55
N PHE A 16 -0.94 31.37 29.46
CA PHE A 16 -0.26 31.23 28.18
C PHE A 16 -0.60 29.83 27.64
N TYR A 17 -1.65 29.75 26.82
CA TYR A 17 -1.82 28.63 25.89
C TYR A 17 -0.67 28.72 24.88
N GLY A 18 0.43 28.04 25.19
CA GLY A 18 1.38 27.64 24.17
C GLY A 18 0.62 26.72 23.23
N CYS A 19 0.27 27.22 22.05
CA CYS A 19 -0.23 26.40 20.96
C CYS A 19 0.95 25.55 20.50
N GLN A 20 1.15 24.39 21.12
CA GLN A 20 1.97 23.35 20.52
C GLN A 20 1.18 22.92 19.29
N LYS A 21 1.61 23.39 18.12
CA LYS A 21 1.03 22.97 16.85
C LYS A 21 1.43 21.50 16.71
N ASP A 22 0.58 20.60 17.17
CA ASP A 22 0.76 19.18 16.94
C ASP A 22 0.70 18.98 15.43
N ASP A 23 1.75 18.40 14.84
CA ASP A 23 1.82 18.16 13.40
C ASP A 23 0.60 17.35 12.97
N GLU A 24 -0.15 17.86 11.99
CA GLU A 24 -1.35 17.20 11.48
C GLU A 24 -0.99 15.83 10.91
N THR A 25 -1.61 14.77 11.44
CA THR A 25 -1.45 13.40 10.94
C THR A 25 -2.63 13.05 10.04
N ILE A 26 -2.33 12.61 8.82
CA ILE A 26 -3.32 12.18 7.83
C ILE A 26 -3.16 10.68 7.59
N VAL A 27 -4.27 9.96 7.61
CA VAL A 27 -4.34 8.54 7.23
C VAL A 27 -5.15 8.43 5.95
N VAL A 28 -4.48 8.06 4.86
CA VAL A 28 -5.09 7.85 3.55
C VAL A 28 -5.88 6.55 3.55
N ASN A 29 -7.16 6.63 3.16
CA ASN A 29 -8.05 5.49 2.95
C ASN A 29 -8.99 5.75 1.76
N PHE A 30 -9.61 4.68 1.27
CA PHE A 30 -10.48 4.69 0.09
C PHE A 30 -11.93 4.29 0.44
N GLU A 31 -12.33 4.50 1.69
CA GLU A 31 -13.66 4.12 2.18
C GLU A 31 -14.77 4.87 1.44
N GLY A 32 -15.87 4.15 1.20
CA GLY A 32 -17.05 4.71 0.51
C GLY A 32 -16.91 4.92 -0.99
N LEU A 33 -15.75 4.60 -1.60
CA LEU A 33 -15.55 4.74 -3.06
C LEU A 33 -16.08 3.55 -3.87
N LEU A 34 -16.33 2.41 -3.22
CA LEU A 34 -16.91 1.22 -3.83
C LEU A 34 -18.40 1.12 -3.44
N SER A 35 -19.25 0.75 -4.40
CA SER A 35 -20.72 0.74 -4.21
C SER A 35 -21.28 -0.61 -3.79
N GLY A 36 -20.47 -1.66 -3.84
CA GLY A 36 -20.86 -3.03 -3.47
C GLY A 36 -19.69 -3.83 -2.91
N ALA A 37 -19.98 -5.06 -2.48
CA ALA A 37 -18.98 -5.97 -1.92
C ALA A 37 -18.17 -6.68 -3.02
N ASN A 38 -16.92 -7.04 -2.70
CA ASN A 38 -15.99 -7.73 -3.60
C ASN A 38 -15.79 -7.00 -4.93
N GLN A 39 -15.62 -5.69 -4.84
CA GLN A 39 -15.31 -4.80 -5.97
C GLN A 39 -13.87 -4.30 -5.88
N GLU A 40 -13.41 -3.76 -6.99
CA GLU A 40 -12.14 -3.06 -7.11
C GLU A 40 -12.32 -1.77 -7.90
N PHE A 41 -11.32 -0.90 -7.82
CA PHE A 41 -11.23 0.25 -8.70
C PHE A 41 -11.19 -0.21 -10.16
N ILE A 42 -12.03 0.41 -10.97
CA ILE A 42 -12.05 0.24 -12.42
C ILE A 42 -12.02 1.61 -13.08
N THR A 43 -11.34 1.71 -14.22
CA THR A 43 -11.28 2.94 -15.01
C THR A 43 -11.15 2.60 -16.50
N SER A 44 -11.60 3.53 -17.34
CA SER A 44 -11.42 3.51 -18.80
C SER A 44 -10.59 4.70 -19.29
N ASN A 45 -10.04 5.49 -18.37
CA ASN A 45 -9.33 6.74 -18.69
C ASN A 45 -7.82 6.54 -18.92
N GLY A 46 -7.35 5.30 -18.86
CA GLY A 46 -5.95 4.97 -19.06
C GLY A 46 -5.50 5.10 -20.50
N VAL A 47 -4.20 5.33 -20.69
CA VAL A 47 -3.54 5.33 -21.99
C VAL A 47 -2.76 4.02 -22.13
N LYS A 48 -2.73 3.46 -23.33
CA LYS A 48 -2.00 2.22 -23.59
C LYS A 48 -0.51 2.39 -23.20
N ALA A 49 0.01 1.48 -22.37
CA ALA A 49 1.35 1.60 -21.79
C ALA A 49 2.45 1.43 -22.86
N ASN A 50 2.21 0.58 -23.86
CA ASN A 50 3.01 0.45 -25.06
C ASN A 50 2.08 0.43 -26.29
N GLU A 51 2.14 1.49 -27.10
CA GLU A 51 1.28 1.62 -28.27
C GLU A 51 1.54 0.51 -29.32
N ASP A 52 2.79 0.07 -29.44
CA ASP A 52 3.26 -0.90 -30.44
C ASP A 52 2.91 -2.35 -30.10
N ASP A 53 2.56 -2.65 -28.84
CA ASP A 53 2.20 -4.00 -28.39
C ASP A 53 0.67 -4.14 -28.28
N PRO A 54 -0.01 -4.94 -29.12
CA PRO A 54 -1.47 -5.12 -29.07
C PRO A 54 -1.98 -5.74 -27.77
N TYR A 55 -1.12 -6.38 -26.97
CA TYR A 55 -1.46 -6.99 -25.68
C TYR A 55 -1.03 -6.13 -24.48
N SER A 56 -0.52 -4.92 -24.74
CA SER A 56 -0.12 -4.01 -23.67
C SER A 56 -1.31 -3.62 -22.78
N SER A 57 -1.02 -3.45 -21.50
CA SER A 57 -1.94 -2.88 -20.53
C SER A 57 -2.22 -1.40 -20.83
N TYR A 58 -3.25 -0.87 -20.18
CA TYR A 58 -3.54 0.56 -20.12
C TYR A 58 -3.09 1.08 -18.77
N LYS A 59 -2.33 2.18 -18.77
CA LYS A 59 -1.92 2.91 -17.57
C LYS A 59 -2.91 4.04 -17.30
N GLY A 60 -3.60 3.95 -16.18
CA GLY A 60 -4.34 5.04 -15.55
C GLY A 60 -3.73 5.40 -14.20
N ASN A 61 -4.50 6.15 -13.42
CA ASN A 61 -4.21 6.44 -12.02
C ASN A 61 -5.52 6.64 -11.24
N PHE A 62 -5.39 6.64 -9.92
CA PHE A 62 -6.39 7.20 -9.01
C PHE A 62 -5.68 7.97 -7.91
N GLU A 63 -6.41 8.89 -7.28
CA GLU A 63 -5.94 9.67 -6.15
C GLU A 63 -6.76 9.30 -4.91
N ASP A 64 -6.19 9.52 -3.74
CA ASP A 64 -6.99 9.49 -2.51
C ASP A 64 -7.98 10.68 -2.47
N PRO A 65 -9.06 10.60 -1.67
CA PRO A 65 -10.09 11.65 -1.61
C PRO A 65 -9.58 13.04 -1.20
N LEU A 66 -8.40 13.15 -0.57
CA LEU A 66 -7.79 14.42 -0.18
C LEU A 66 -6.80 14.96 -1.22
N HIS A 67 -6.60 14.25 -2.33
CA HIS A 67 -5.66 14.61 -3.39
C HIS A 67 -4.22 14.83 -2.86
N ILE A 68 -3.78 13.95 -1.96
CA ILE A 68 -2.42 13.97 -1.37
C ILE A 68 -1.54 12.94 -2.09
N LEU A 69 -2.06 11.75 -2.32
CA LEU A 69 -1.38 10.63 -2.95
C LEU A 69 -2.07 10.22 -4.25
N GLN A 70 -1.26 10.07 -5.30
CA GLN A 70 -1.67 9.47 -6.57
C GLN A 70 -1.02 8.09 -6.74
N PHE A 71 -1.77 7.14 -7.25
CA PHE A 71 -1.36 5.75 -7.42
C PHE A 71 -1.43 5.35 -8.89
N ASP A 72 -0.34 4.77 -9.39
CA ASP A 72 -0.33 4.19 -10.73
C ASP A 72 -1.20 2.92 -10.76
N HIS A 73 -2.07 2.82 -11.76
CA HIS A 73 -2.97 1.68 -11.95
C HIS A 73 -2.86 1.17 -13.38
N TYR A 74 -2.71 -0.15 -13.55
CA TYR A 74 -2.68 -0.78 -14.85
C TYR A 74 -3.81 -1.80 -14.96
N TYR A 75 -4.42 -1.88 -16.14
CA TYR A 75 -5.52 -2.78 -16.43
C TYR A 75 -5.48 -3.26 -17.89
N TYR A 76 -6.18 -4.35 -18.17
CA TYR A 76 -6.34 -4.88 -19.52
C TYR A 76 -7.68 -4.44 -20.13
N ASN A 77 -7.69 -4.24 -21.45
CA ASN A 77 -8.80 -3.75 -22.28
C ASN A 77 -9.07 -2.23 -22.18
N PRO A 78 -9.46 -1.56 -23.29
CA PRO A 78 -9.66 -0.12 -23.31
C PRO A 78 -10.87 0.37 -22.48
N GLU A 79 -11.92 -0.45 -22.35
CA GLU A 79 -13.15 -0.08 -21.63
C GLU A 79 -13.05 -0.28 -20.11
N GLY A 80 -11.86 -0.61 -19.61
CA GLY A 80 -11.68 -1.17 -18.28
C GLY A 80 -11.67 -2.69 -18.32
N GLY A 81 -11.04 -3.30 -17.32
CA GLY A 81 -10.95 -4.74 -17.22
C GLY A 81 -10.06 -5.15 -16.06
N SER A 82 -9.60 -6.40 -16.10
CA SER A 82 -8.86 -6.99 -14.98
C SER A 82 -7.62 -6.17 -14.63
N PHE A 83 -7.40 -6.01 -13.32
CA PHE A 83 -6.19 -5.45 -12.76
C PHE A 83 -4.94 -6.12 -13.35
N GLY A 84 -4.02 -5.29 -13.84
CA GLY A 84 -2.85 -5.70 -14.61
C GLY A 84 -1.51 -5.20 -14.06
N GLY A 85 -1.50 -4.45 -12.96
CA GLY A 85 -0.26 -3.94 -12.35
C GLY A 85 -0.46 -2.63 -11.61
N GLY A 86 0.54 -2.22 -10.81
CA GLY A 86 0.42 -1.02 -10.00
C GLY A 86 -0.39 -1.27 -8.74
N PHE A 87 -1.36 -0.40 -8.47
CA PHE A 87 -2.25 -0.47 -7.32
C PHE A 87 -3.71 -0.53 -7.77
N THR A 88 -4.55 -1.11 -6.92
CA THR A 88 -6.01 -0.99 -7.01
C THR A 88 -6.57 -0.95 -5.59
N TYR A 89 -7.56 -0.11 -5.31
CA TYR A 89 -8.30 -0.22 -4.07
C TYR A 89 -9.43 -1.23 -4.23
N THR A 90 -9.63 -2.10 -3.25
CA THR A 90 -10.61 -3.19 -3.28
C THR A 90 -11.18 -3.44 -1.90
N ASN A 91 -12.39 -4.00 -1.85
CA ASN A 91 -13.01 -4.53 -0.63
C ASN A 91 -13.28 -6.04 -0.71
N SER A 92 -12.47 -6.76 -1.49
CA SER A 92 -12.55 -8.21 -1.60
C SER A 92 -12.27 -8.88 -0.26
N THR A 93 -13.13 -9.83 0.13
CA THR A 93 -12.90 -10.65 1.32
C THR A 93 -12.42 -12.06 0.97
N ASN A 94 -12.06 -12.31 -0.29
CA ASN A 94 -11.67 -13.64 -0.75
C ASN A 94 -10.24 -13.99 -0.33
N ASN A 95 -10.13 -14.72 0.79
CA ASN A 95 -8.86 -15.22 1.32
C ASN A 95 -8.58 -16.71 1.04
N SER A 96 -9.30 -17.33 0.10
CA SER A 96 -9.27 -18.78 -0.09
C SER A 96 -9.01 -19.24 -1.52
N THR A 97 -9.25 -18.39 -2.53
CA THR A 97 -8.99 -18.73 -3.93
C THR A 97 -7.54 -18.41 -4.32
N PRO A 98 -6.75 -19.38 -4.82
CA PRO A 98 -5.44 -19.10 -5.39
C PRO A 98 -5.56 -18.52 -6.81
N GLY A 99 -4.52 -17.83 -7.28
CA GLY A 99 -4.40 -17.35 -8.65
C GLY A 99 -4.41 -15.83 -8.80
N TYR A 100 -3.90 -15.37 -9.94
CA TYR A 100 -3.65 -13.96 -10.25
C TYR A 100 -4.90 -13.07 -10.30
N SER A 101 -6.08 -13.65 -10.53
CA SER A 101 -7.34 -12.90 -10.50
C SER A 101 -7.82 -12.59 -9.09
N ASN A 102 -7.23 -13.20 -8.05
CA ASN A 102 -7.61 -12.91 -6.67
C ASN A 102 -6.79 -11.74 -6.10
N ILE A 103 -7.39 -10.56 -6.14
CA ILE A 103 -6.92 -9.32 -5.53
C ILE A 103 -7.19 -9.22 -4.02
N GLY A 104 -7.75 -10.28 -3.42
CA GLY A 104 -8.10 -10.34 -2.00
C GLY A 104 -6.88 -10.28 -1.08
N VAL A 105 -7.12 -9.88 0.17
CA VAL A 105 -6.12 -9.89 1.25
C VAL A 105 -6.22 -11.17 2.09
N CYS A 106 -5.10 -11.70 2.57
CA CYS A 106 -5.08 -12.94 3.35
C CYS A 106 -5.87 -12.85 4.68
N THR A 107 -6.07 -11.65 5.21
CA THR A 107 -6.85 -11.35 6.42
C THR A 107 -8.36 -11.29 6.19
N ALA A 108 -8.83 -11.37 4.93
CA ALA A 108 -10.22 -11.19 4.51
C ALA A 108 -10.85 -9.82 4.84
N GLY A 109 -10.03 -8.78 5.07
CA GLY A 109 -10.48 -7.42 5.30
C GLY A 109 -9.33 -6.44 5.51
N GLY A 110 -9.63 -5.14 5.31
CA GLY A 110 -8.71 -4.03 5.55
C GLY A 110 -8.19 -3.98 6.98
N HIS A 111 -7.14 -3.19 7.21
CA HIS A 111 -6.67 -2.89 8.56
C HIS A 111 -7.70 -1.98 9.25
N SER A 112 -8.14 -0.95 8.54
CA SER A 112 -9.25 -0.08 8.94
C SER A 112 -10.37 -0.19 7.91
N GLY A 113 -11.61 -0.37 8.38
CA GLY A 113 -12.75 -0.46 7.47
C GLY A 113 -12.73 -1.72 6.60
N ASN A 114 -13.20 -1.59 5.36
CA ASN A 114 -13.38 -2.70 4.43
C ASN A 114 -12.54 -2.57 3.15
N THR A 115 -12.12 -1.36 2.80
CA THR A 115 -11.40 -1.04 1.57
C THR A 115 -9.92 -0.88 1.89
N TYR A 116 -9.08 -1.56 1.12
CA TYR A 116 -7.63 -1.52 1.23
C TYR A 116 -7.02 -1.53 -0.17
N LEU A 117 -5.70 -1.36 -0.27
CA LEU A 117 -4.97 -1.44 -1.54
C LEU A 117 -4.41 -2.85 -1.76
N THR A 118 -4.58 -3.37 -2.97
CA THR A 118 -3.79 -4.49 -3.49
C THR A 118 -2.81 -3.96 -4.53
N ALA A 119 -1.57 -4.40 -4.43
CA ALA A 119 -0.50 -4.02 -5.34
C ALA A 119 0.00 -5.24 -6.10
N TYR A 120 0.27 -5.06 -7.39
CA TYR A 120 0.97 -6.02 -8.24
C TYR A 120 2.21 -5.33 -8.83
N ILE A 121 3.38 -5.81 -8.40
CA ILE A 121 4.67 -5.22 -8.75
C ILE A 121 5.28 -5.93 -9.96
N ASP A 122 5.23 -5.26 -11.11
CA ASP A 122 5.96 -5.63 -12.32
C ASP A 122 6.82 -4.43 -12.77
N ASN A 123 8.11 -4.49 -12.44
CA ASN A 123 9.03 -3.38 -12.71
C ASN A 123 9.45 -3.27 -14.19
N ILE A 124 9.02 -4.21 -15.05
CA ILE A 124 9.35 -4.22 -16.47
C ILE A 124 8.20 -3.61 -17.27
N PHE A 125 6.98 -4.13 -17.09
CA PHE A 125 5.84 -3.77 -17.93
C PHE A 125 4.81 -2.88 -17.25
N ALA A 126 4.76 -2.84 -15.91
CA ALA A 126 3.81 -2.04 -15.14
C ALA A 126 4.47 -1.40 -13.90
N PRO A 127 5.50 -0.54 -14.08
CA PRO A 127 6.26 0.03 -12.98
C PRO A 127 5.32 0.78 -12.04
N SER A 128 5.28 0.34 -10.77
CA SER A 128 4.31 0.80 -9.78
C SER A 128 4.88 1.97 -8.98
N GLN A 129 4.11 3.05 -8.82
CA GLN A 129 4.50 4.25 -8.09
C GLN A 129 3.34 4.83 -7.26
N ILE A 130 3.68 5.30 -6.06
CA ILE A 130 2.84 6.21 -5.26
C ILE A 130 3.51 7.58 -5.29
N THR A 131 2.79 8.61 -5.71
CA THR A 131 3.29 9.98 -5.80
C THR A 131 2.64 10.84 -4.75
N ASN A 132 3.43 11.57 -3.95
CA ASN A 132 2.93 12.58 -3.03
C ASN A 132 2.77 13.92 -3.77
N LEU A 133 1.53 14.26 -4.10
CA LEU A 133 1.15 15.49 -4.82
C LEU A 133 1.30 16.74 -3.94
N GLN A 134 1.43 16.58 -2.63
CA GLN A 134 1.59 17.66 -1.64
C GLN A 134 2.89 17.44 -0.85
N SER A 135 3.96 17.09 -1.57
CA SER A 135 5.26 16.77 -0.99
C SER A 135 5.95 17.95 -0.32
N ASP A 136 5.52 19.19 -0.55
CA ASP A 136 5.94 20.39 0.18
C ASP A 136 5.29 20.49 1.57
N LYS A 137 4.08 19.93 1.74
CA LYS A 137 3.31 19.97 2.99
C LYS A 137 3.45 18.70 3.83
N TYR A 138 3.46 17.52 3.22
CA TYR A 138 3.40 16.24 3.93
C TYR A 138 4.60 15.34 3.68
N LYS A 139 4.95 14.52 4.67
CA LYS A 139 6.00 13.48 4.61
C LYS A 139 5.44 12.12 4.98
N PHE A 140 5.97 11.05 4.38
CA PHE A 140 5.56 9.68 4.70
C PHE A 140 5.98 9.30 6.13
N THR A 141 5.09 8.60 6.84
CA THR A 141 5.36 8.04 8.18
C THR A 141 5.41 6.52 8.12
N GLY A 142 4.47 5.90 7.42
CA GLY A 142 4.42 4.44 7.28
C GLY A 142 3.11 3.98 6.67
N ALA A 143 2.94 2.67 6.62
CA ALA A 143 1.69 2.04 6.20
C ALA A 143 1.53 0.67 6.88
N TRP A 144 0.29 0.18 6.93
CA TRP A 144 0.02 -1.19 7.30
C TRP A 144 0.15 -2.08 6.08
N ILE A 145 0.89 -3.19 6.19
CA ILE A 145 1.16 -4.09 5.08
C ILE A 145 0.94 -5.56 5.49
N THR A 146 0.42 -6.37 4.57
CA THR A 146 0.30 -7.83 4.70
C THR A 146 0.41 -8.51 3.33
N ASN A 147 0.38 -9.84 3.31
CA ASN A 147 0.33 -10.60 2.06
C ASN A 147 -1.03 -10.49 1.37
N SER A 148 -1.03 -10.48 0.04
CA SER A 148 -2.25 -10.80 -0.71
C SER A 148 -2.62 -12.27 -0.50
N THR A 149 -3.88 -12.62 -0.73
CA THR A 149 -4.33 -14.01 -0.71
C THR A 149 -3.53 -14.87 -1.68
N TYR A 150 -3.27 -14.34 -2.88
CA TYR A 150 -2.56 -15.09 -3.91
C TYR A 150 -1.13 -15.44 -3.48
N ALA A 151 -0.35 -14.45 -3.05
CA ALA A 151 1.02 -14.69 -2.58
C ALA A 151 1.04 -15.58 -1.34
N TYR A 152 0.11 -15.36 -0.40
CA TYR A 152 -0.01 -16.14 0.83
C TYR A 152 -0.24 -17.64 0.54
N LEU A 153 -1.20 -17.98 -0.33
CA LEU A 153 -1.51 -19.37 -0.68
C LEU A 153 -0.39 -20.03 -1.50
N ALA A 154 0.27 -19.28 -2.38
CA ALA A 154 1.44 -19.77 -3.09
C ALA A 154 2.57 -20.15 -2.12
N ILE A 155 2.88 -19.27 -1.16
CA ILE A 155 3.92 -19.52 -0.15
C ILE A 155 3.54 -20.67 0.79
N LYS A 156 2.29 -20.67 1.26
CA LYS A 156 1.80 -21.62 2.28
C LYS A 156 1.60 -23.02 1.73
N ASP A 157 0.98 -23.14 0.55
CA ASP A 157 0.49 -24.41 0.02
C ASP A 157 1.16 -24.79 -1.31
N GLY A 158 2.01 -23.92 -1.89
CA GLY A 158 2.54 -24.12 -3.24
C GLY A 158 1.48 -24.01 -4.33
N ASN A 159 0.34 -23.38 -4.02
CA ASN A 159 -0.80 -23.31 -4.92
C ASN A 159 -0.88 -21.93 -5.57
N ASP A 160 -0.42 -21.84 -6.81
CA ASP A 160 -0.41 -20.61 -7.60
C ASP A 160 -1.62 -20.44 -8.54
N GLY A 161 -2.68 -21.24 -8.34
CA GLY A 161 -3.85 -21.22 -9.20
C GLY A 161 -3.69 -22.07 -10.47
N GLY A 162 -2.71 -22.99 -10.49
CA GLY A 162 -2.53 -23.97 -11.56
C GLY A 162 -1.51 -23.56 -12.63
N LEU A 163 -0.71 -22.52 -12.40
CA LEU A 163 0.43 -22.17 -13.24
C LEU A 163 1.61 -23.14 -13.01
N GLY A 164 1.71 -23.71 -11.80
CA GLY A 164 2.71 -24.71 -11.43
C GLY A 164 4.14 -24.17 -11.33
N ALA A 165 4.30 -22.85 -11.25
CA ALA A 165 5.60 -22.19 -11.12
C ALA A 165 6.00 -22.01 -9.66
N ALA A 166 5.07 -21.55 -8.80
CA ALA A 166 5.36 -21.34 -7.40
C ALA A 166 5.35 -22.65 -6.62
N ARG A 167 6.17 -22.73 -5.57
CA ARG A 167 6.19 -23.86 -4.63
C ARG A 167 5.99 -23.40 -3.21
N GLN A 168 5.59 -24.34 -2.36
CA GLN A 168 5.56 -24.12 -0.92
C GLN A 168 6.95 -23.72 -0.42
N PHE A 169 6.99 -22.75 0.49
CA PHE A 169 8.24 -22.33 1.13
C PHE A 169 8.77 -23.41 2.08
N LYS A 170 10.08 -23.56 2.08
CA LYS A 170 10.85 -24.46 2.94
C LYS A 170 11.86 -23.66 3.76
N ALA A 171 12.64 -24.35 4.58
CA ALA A 171 13.71 -23.72 5.34
C ALA A 171 14.64 -22.92 4.43
N GLU A 172 15.06 -21.76 4.92
CA GLU A 172 15.90 -20.78 4.21
C GLU A 172 15.22 -20.00 3.07
N ASP A 173 13.89 -20.14 2.89
CA ASP A 173 13.16 -19.25 1.99
C ASP A 173 12.83 -17.88 2.62
N SER A 174 12.65 -16.87 1.78
CA SER A 174 12.18 -15.55 2.20
C SER A 174 11.44 -14.83 1.08
N PHE A 175 10.46 -14.01 1.47
CA PHE A 175 9.73 -13.11 0.59
C PHE A 175 9.79 -11.69 1.17
N VAL A 176 10.33 -10.75 0.40
CA VAL A 176 10.71 -9.41 0.84
C VAL A 176 10.06 -8.37 -0.05
N LEU A 177 9.46 -7.36 0.56
CA LEU A 177 9.08 -6.13 -0.12
C LEU A 177 10.04 -5.01 0.30
N THR A 178 10.43 -4.19 -0.67
CA THR A 178 11.26 -3.00 -0.44
C THR A 178 10.56 -1.78 -1.01
N ALA A 179 10.25 -0.81 -0.14
CA ALA A 179 9.83 0.53 -0.52
C ALA A 179 11.07 1.39 -0.78
N ILE A 180 11.10 2.10 -1.91
CA ILE A 180 12.22 2.91 -2.36
C ILE A 180 11.73 4.33 -2.63
N GLY A 181 12.21 5.28 -1.83
CA GLY A 181 11.82 6.68 -1.91
C GLY A 181 12.76 7.50 -2.78
N TYR A 182 12.19 8.41 -3.57
CA TYR A 182 12.92 9.30 -4.47
C TYR A 182 12.40 10.74 -4.39
N ASP A 183 13.23 11.71 -4.78
CA ASP A 183 12.78 13.10 -5.03
C ASP A 183 12.29 13.29 -6.48
N SER A 184 11.80 14.50 -6.80
CA SER A 184 11.34 14.89 -8.15
C SER A 184 12.40 14.77 -9.25
N HIS A 185 13.69 14.70 -8.89
CA HIS A 185 14.80 14.59 -9.83
C HIS A 185 15.29 13.14 -9.98
N ASN A 186 14.56 12.16 -9.43
CA ASN A 186 14.92 10.74 -9.37
C ASN A 186 16.16 10.42 -8.52
N ASN A 187 16.56 11.31 -7.60
CA ASN A 187 17.60 10.97 -6.64
C ASN A 187 17.01 10.08 -5.54
N LEU A 188 17.77 9.06 -5.16
CA LEU A 188 17.41 8.16 -4.07
C LEU A 188 17.42 8.89 -2.73
N ILE A 189 16.28 8.88 -2.02
CA ILE A 189 16.17 9.36 -0.63
C ILE A 189 16.52 8.24 0.35
N GLY A 190 15.96 7.04 0.13
CA GLY A 190 16.18 5.91 1.03
C GLY A 190 15.43 4.65 0.62
N LYS A 191 15.58 3.62 1.44
CA LYS A 191 14.94 2.31 1.26
C LYS A 191 14.46 1.74 2.58
N VAL A 192 13.33 1.04 2.55
CA VAL A 192 12.80 0.26 3.67
C VAL A 192 12.48 -1.13 3.16
N SER A 193 13.15 -2.15 3.70
CA SER A 193 12.87 -3.55 3.37
C SER A 193 12.19 -4.25 4.54
N PHE A 194 11.21 -5.10 4.24
CA PHE A 194 10.51 -5.90 5.24
C PHE A 194 10.15 -7.27 4.69
N TYR A 195 10.05 -8.25 5.60
CA TYR A 195 9.76 -9.63 5.26
C TYR A 195 8.25 -9.88 5.32
N LEU A 196 7.66 -10.20 4.18
CA LEU A 196 6.32 -10.79 4.07
C LEU A 196 6.34 -12.29 4.42
N ALA A 197 7.49 -12.95 4.23
CA ALA A 197 7.80 -14.26 4.78
C ALA A 197 9.30 -14.39 5.12
N ASP A 198 9.64 -15.03 6.24
CA ASP A 198 11.02 -15.33 6.64
C ASP A 198 11.09 -16.74 7.26
N PHE A 199 11.63 -17.68 6.50
CA PHE A 199 11.82 -19.09 6.88
C PHE A 199 13.31 -19.40 7.11
N ARG A 200 14.17 -18.38 7.14
CA ARG A 200 15.61 -18.51 7.36
C ARG A 200 15.92 -18.71 8.84
N SER A 201 17.06 -19.33 9.11
CA SER A 201 17.57 -19.51 10.48
C SER A 201 16.56 -20.20 11.41
N GLY A 202 15.81 -21.16 10.87
CA GLY A 202 14.81 -21.94 11.62
C GLY A 202 13.48 -21.23 11.90
N LYS A 203 13.28 -20.00 11.41
CA LYS A 203 11.98 -19.30 11.48
C LYS A 203 10.94 -19.97 10.57
N LYS A 204 9.67 -19.66 10.82
CA LYS A 204 8.52 -20.05 9.97
C LYS A 204 7.50 -18.90 9.90
N ASN A 205 8.01 -17.69 9.72
CA ASN A 205 7.16 -16.51 9.76
C ASN A 205 6.57 -16.29 8.37
N LEU A 206 5.25 -16.40 8.27
CA LEU A 206 4.47 -15.98 7.10
C LEU A 206 3.45 -14.97 7.60
N ILE A 207 3.50 -13.74 7.09
CA ILE A 207 2.64 -12.67 7.56
C ILE A 207 1.19 -12.93 7.11
N ASP A 208 0.30 -13.13 8.08
CA ASP A 208 -1.15 -13.36 7.91
C ASP A 208 -2.01 -12.31 8.62
N LYS A 209 -1.38 -11.19 9.03
CA LYS A 209 -1.98 -10.06 9.74
C LYS A 209 -1.35 -8.76 9.23
N TRP A 210 -2.06 -7.67 9.38
CA TRP A 210 -1.53 -6.33 9.12
C TRP A 210 -0.37 -6.01 10.07
N VAL A 211 0.75 -5.57 9.48
CA VAL A 211 1.96 -5.15 10.21
C VAL A 211 2.31 -3.73 9.80
N TRP A 212 2.55 -2.87 10.78
CA TRP A 212 3.04 -1.53 10.54
C TRP A 212 4.48 -1.54 10.01
N VAL A 213 4.72 -0.87 8.89
CA VAL A 213 6.05 -0.66 8.33
C VAL A 213 6.40 0.82 8.41
N ASP A 214 7.49 1.12 9.10
CA ASP A 214 8.00 2.48 9.29
C ASP A 214 8.67 3.00 8.01
N PHE A 215 8.10 4.05 7.42
CA PHE A 215 8.60 4.72 6.23
C PHE A 215 9.47 5.94 6.54
N THR A 216 9.90 6.14 7.80
CA THR A 216 10.83 7.21 8.18
C THR A 216 12.07 7.30 7.28
N PRO A 217 12.72 6.19 6.87
CA PRO A 217 13.87 6.26 5.95
C PRO A 217 13.56 6.80 4.55
N VAL A 218 12.28 6.88 4.17
CA VAL A 218 11.79 7.46 2.91
C VAL A 218 10.83 8.63 3.16
N ALA A 219 10.82 9.22 4.37
CA ALA A 219 9.82 10.21 4.78
C ALA A 219 9.72 11.41 3.82
N SER A 220 10.86 11.94 3.38
CA SER A 220 10.92 13.09 2.48
C SER A 220 10.80 12.75 1.01
N ALA A 221 10.51 11.50 0.65
CA ALA A 221 10.31 11.10 -0.73
C ALA A 221 9.10 11.84 -1.35
N GLU A 222 9.26 12.29 -2.58
CA GLU A 222 8.17 12.83 -3.39
C GLU A 222 7.40 11.70 -4.10
N TYR A 223 8.06 10.57 -4.37
CA TYR A 223 7.39 9.35 -4.77
C TYR A 223 8.09 8.09 -4.23
N ILE A 224 7.31 7.02 -4.06
CA ILE A 224 7.79 5.71 -3.62
C ILE A 224 7.52 4.69 -4.73
N LYS A 225 8.53 3.90 -5.06
CA LYS A 225 8.43 2.69 -5.88
C LYS A 225 8.66 1.46 -5.02
N PHE A 226 8.23 0.31 -5.52
CA PHE A 226 8.31 -0.95 -4.78
C PHE A 226 9.07 -2.02 -5.57
N GLU A 227 9.86 -2.81 -4.85
CA GLU A 227 10.54 -3.99 -5.39
C GLU A 227 10.22 -5.19 -4.52
N MET A 228 9.95 -6.34 -5.16
CA MET A 228 9.72 -7.59 -4.45
C MET A 228 10.82 -8.60 -4.79
N PHE A 229 11.21 -9.38 -3.80
CA PHE A 229 12.18 -10.45 -3.92
C PHE A 229 11.67 -11.71 -3.24
N SER A 230 11.86 -12.85 -3.89
CA SER A 230 11.65 -14.18 -3.30
C SER A 230 12.86 -15.07 -3.57
N THR A 231 13.10 -16.03 -2.67
CA THR A 231 14.02 -17.14 -2.92
C THR A 231 13.42 -18.23 -3.80
N ASP A 232 12.08 -18.24 -3.98
CA ASP A 232 11.42 -19.10 -4.96
C ASP A 232 11.39 -18.41 -6.33
N THR A 233 12.37 -18.78 -7.16
CA THR A 233 12.64 -18.21 -8.49
C THR A 233 12.83 -19.32 -9.52
N GLY A 234 12.48 -19.04 -10.77
CA GLY A 234 12.77 -19.86 -11.94
C GLY A 234 13.52 -19.08 -13.02
N ASP A 235 13.58 -19.64 -14.23
CA ASP A 235 14.33 -19.07 -15.36
C ASP A 235 13.83 -17.69 -15.80
N PHE A 236 12.57 -17.36 -15.48
CA PHE A 236 11.91 -16.11 -15.87
C PHE A 236 11.78 -15.11 -14.71
N GLY A 237 12.44 -15.37 -13.57
CA GLY A 237 12.41 -14.50 -12.40
C GLY A 237 11.65 -15.12 -11.23
N MET A 238 10.95 -14.29 -10.48
CA MET A 238 10.26 -14.71 -9.25
C MET A 238 9.06 -15.60 -9.58
N ASN A 239 9.00 -16.79 -8.98
CA ASN A 239 7.85 -17.68 -9.10
C ASN A 239 6.74 -17.31 -8.10
N THR A 240 7.15 -16.87 -6.91
CA THR A 240 6.20 -16.32 -5.92
C THR A 240 5.46 -15.12 -6.51
N PRO A 241 4.13 -15.04 -6.41
CA PRO A 241 3.40 -13.90 -6.96
C PRO A 241 3.87 -12.56 -6.37
N SER A 242 4.20 -11.58 -7.22
CA SER A 242 4.60 -10.22 -6.83
C SER A 242 3.44 -9.36 -6.31
N TYR A 243 2.63 -9.89 -5.40
CA TYR A 243 1.44 -9.24 -4.88
C TYR A 243 1.54 -9.03 -3.36
N PHE A 244 1.10 -7.86 -2.90
CA PHE A 244 0.93 -7.57 -1.48
C PHE A 244 -0.28 -6.66 -1.27
N CYS A 245 -0.72 -6.50 -0.03
CA CYS A 245 -1.79 -5.58 0.34
C CYS A 245 -1.29 -4.53 1.31
N MET A 246 -1.80 -3.31 1.17
CA MET A 246 -1.43 -2.15 1.96
C MET A 246 -2.68 -1.39 2.39
N ASP A 247 -2.63 -0.77 3.55
CA ASP A 247 -3.72 0.04 4.07
C ASP A 247 -3.20 1.15 4.98
N ASP A 248 -4.05 2.16 5.24
CA ASP A 248 -3.78 3.25 6.18
C ASP A 248 -2.40 3.90 5.98
N ILE A 249 -2.09 4.30 4.74
CA ILE A 249 -0.85 5.03 4.44
C ILE A 249 -0.89 6.35 5.21
N THR A 250 0.04 6.53 6.12
CA THR A 250 0.04 7.66 7.05
C THR A 250 1.10 8.67 6.66
N LEU A 251 0.70 9.93 6.64
CA LEU A 251 1.55 11.09 6.44
C LEU A 251 1.43 12.05 7.63
N THR A 252 2.46 12.86 7.83
CA THR A 252 2.45 13.96 8.80
C THR A 252 2.82 15.27 8.13
N GLU A 253 2.31 16.39 8.66
CA GLU A 253 2.75 17.73 8.23
C GLU A 253 4.27 17.87 8.45
N LYS A 254 4.93 18.60 7.56
CA LYS A 254 6.38 18.82 7.60
C LYS A 254 6.81 19.83 8.65
#